data_AF-A0A258SCD8-F1
#
_entry.id   AF-A0A258SCD8-F1
#
_cell.length_a   1.000
_cell.length_b   1.000
_cell.length_c   1.000
_cell.angle_alpha   90.00
_cell.angle_beta   90.00
_cell.angle_gamma   90.00
#
_symmetry.space_group_name_H-M   'P 1'
#
loop_
_entity.id
_entity.type
_entity.pdbx_description
1 polymer ?
#
loop_
_entity_poly.entity_id
_entity_poly.type
_entity_poly.pdbx_seq_one_letter_code
_entity_poly.pdbx_strand_id
1 'polypeptide(L)'
;MSSDNQSASAGAGRPTMRMLLWFAVVAFVLGIGVTALFVRQYRQWLPRSAQMMFDGGTDGATGSAPASGGSATGTGETGFVPPPEAGAAARSIDNDMLNARQVAIAAQLATLEARTITIDQESRAAASNSGRAEALLIAFAARRAIDRGLGLGEIEGPLKRRFRTTQARAVAVVVAAGRAPVTLEDLRLSLDTMAPELTSGVAVDGWVTSFQRELAGLIVIRHEGTASPRATDRLARVRHLLDAGKVDAALAEVGRLPGAQKAKTWMTAAGRYVETQAALDAIETEAIVGQHPDMTGTPAQPTAPGQTGTETRATAVLTP
;
A
#
# COMPACT_ATOMS: atom_id res chain seq x y z
N MET A 1 7.88 27.89 79.13
CA MET A 1 6.52 27.73 78.58
C MET A 1 6.67 27.45 77.10
N SER A 2 6.67 26.15 76.77
CA SER A 2 6.53 25.66 75.39
C SER A 2 5.13 25.94 74.90
N SER A 3 4.98 26.37 73.65
CA SER A 3 3.74 26.23 72.92
C SER A 3 4.07 26.02 71.44
N ASP A 4 3.86 24.76 71.05
CA ASP A 4 3.64 24.26 69.72
C ASP A 4 2.75 25.18 68.87
N ASN A 5 3.07 25.30 67.58
CA ASN A 5 2.03 25.45 66.58
C ASN A 5 2.37 24.60 65.35
N GLN A 6 1.97 23.33 65.44
CA GLN A 6 1.83 22.42 64.31
C GLN A 6 0.56 22.82 63.55
N SER A 7 0.71 23.17 62.26
CA SER A 7 -0.43 23.37 61.36
C SER A 7 -0.45 22.28 60.29
N ALA A 8 -1.44 21.40 60.44
CA ALA A 8 -2.15 20.62 59.43
C ALA A 8 -1.34 19.70 58.49
N SER A 9 -1.22 18.45 58.93
CA SER A 9 -1.14 17.27 58.07
C SER A 9 -2.44 17.08 57.28
N ALA A 10 -2.45 17.43 55.99
CA ALA A 10 -3.48 16.96 55.06
C ALA A 10 -3.13 15.53 54.61
N GLY A 11 -3.68 14.54 55.31
CA GLY A 11 -3.58 13.13 54.93
C GLY A 11 -4.31 12.86 53.62
N ALA A 12 -3.57 12.75 52.53
CA ALA A 12 -4.07 12.16 51.29
C ALA A 12 -4.29 10.65 51.54
N GLY A 13 -5.54 10.26 51.82
CA GLY A 13 -5.92 8.86 51.95
C GLY A 13 -5.54 8.09 50.69
N ARG A 14 -4.62 7.12 50.82
CA ARG A 14 -4.27 6.21 49.73
C ARG A 14 -5.55 5.49 49.28
N PRO A 15 -5.93 5.55 47.99
CA PRO A 15 -7.11 4.85 47.51
C PRO A 15 -6.90 3.36 47.78
N THR A 16 -7.87 2.74 48.45
CA THR A 16 -7.83 1.31 48.73
C THR A 16 -7.72 0.54 47.41
N MET A 17 -6.91 -0.52 47.36
CA MET A 17 -6.67 -1.35 46.17
C MET A 17 -7.98 -1.73 45.45
N ARG A 18 -9.06 -1.94 46.21
CA ARG A 18 -10.43 -2.20 45.70
C ARG A 18 -11.02 -1.05 44.88
N MET A 19 -10.73 0.20 45.24
CA MET A 19 -11.18 1.39 44.52
C MET A 19 -10.42 1.58 43.21
N LEU A 20 -9.12 1.23 43.18
CA LEU A 20 -8.32 1.21 41.95
C LEU A 20 -8.81 0.12 40.97
N LEU A 21 -9.14 -1.06 41.50
CA LEU A 21 -9.67 -2.18 40.72
C LEU A 21 -11.05 -1.86 40.14
N TRP A 22 -11.92 -1.20 40.90
CA TRP A 22 -13.21 -0.72 40.40
C TRP A 22 -13.07 0.33 39.29
N PHE A 23 -12.13 1.27 39.42
CA PHE A 23 -11.85 2.24 38.36
C PHE A 23 -11.36 1.58 37.08
N ALA A 24 -10.49 0.58 37.18
CA ALA A 24 -10.00 -0.18 36.03
C ALA A 24 -11.13 -0.92 35.30
N VAL A 25 -12.05 -1.55 36.04
CA VAL A 25 -13.21 -2.25 35.46
C VAL A 25 -14.17 -1.27 34.79
N VAL A 26 -14.46 -0.13 35.42
CA VAL A 26 -15.32 0.91 34.82
C VAL A 26 -14.69 1.47 33.56
N ALA A 27 -13.38 1.76 33.57
CA ALA A 27 -12.65 2.21 32.38
C ALA A 27 -12.66 1.17 31.25
N PHE A 28 -12.57 -0.13 31.58
CA PHE A 28 -12.62 -1.21 30.60
C PHE A 28 -14.02 -1.34 29.97
N VAL A 29 -15.08 -1.30 30.78
CA VAL A 29 -16.47 -1.34 30.29
C VAL A 29 -16.80 -0.10 29.45
N LEU A 30 -16.31 1.07 29.87
CA LEU A 30 -16.51 2.32 29.14
C LEU A 30 -15.71 2.33 27.83
N GLY A 31 -14.51 1.75 27.80
CA GLY A 31 -13.74 1.51 26.59
C GLY A 31 -14.44 0.58 25.60
N ILE A 32 -15.06 -0.51 26.07
CA ILE A 32 -15.89 -1.39 25.24
C ILE A 32 -17.11 -0.65 24.70
N GLY A 33 -17.78 0.15 25.52
CA GLY A 33 -18.92 0.96 25.11
C GLY A 33 -18.58 1.99 24.02
N VAL A 34 -17.44 2.68 24.16
CA VAL A 34 -16.91 3.62 23.15
C VAL A 34 -16.53 2.89 21.87
N THR A 35 -15.93 1.70 21.96
CA THR A 35 -15.57 0.88 20.79
C THR A 35 -16.82 0.39 20.05
N ALA A 36 -17.88 -0.01 20.76
CA ALA A 36 -19.15 -0.42 20.18
C ALA A 36 -19.88 0.75 19.48
N LEU A 37 -19.85 1.95 20.08
CA LEU A 37 -20.38 3.17 19.45
C LEU A 37 -19.56 3.59 18.23
N PHE A 38 -18.23 3.44 18.28
CA PHE A 38 -17.33 3.74 17.17
C PHE A 38 -17.57 2.81 15.97
N VAL A 39 -17.74 1.52 16.22
CA VAL A 39 -18.11 0.54 15.18
C VAL A 39 -19.50 0.85 14.59
N ARG A 40 -20.47 1.26 15.41
CA ARG A 40 -21.81 1.66 14.95
C ARG A 40 -21.78 2.93 14.08
N GLN A 41 -20.95 3.92 14.46
CA GLN A 41 -20.78 5.19 13.76
C GLN A 41 -20.06 5.04 12.41
N TYR A 42 -19.19 4.05 12.24
CA TYR A 42 -18.54 3.75 10.95
C TYR A 42 -19.41 2.89 10.02
N ARG A 43 -20.29 2.04 10.58
CA ARG A 43 -21.19 1.13 9.83
C ARG A 43 -22.15 1.86 8.88
N GLN A 44 -22.52 3.10 9.19
CA GLN A 44 -23.39 3.95 8.35
C GLN A 44 -22.70 4.56 7.11
N TRP A 45 -21.36 4.51 7.04
CA TRP A 45 -20.58 5.00 5.90
C TRP A 45 -20.13 3.90 4.92
N LEU A 46 -20.43 2.63 5.23
CA LEU A 46 -20.17 1.47 4.38
C LEU A 46 -21.32 1.25 3.37
N PRO A 47 -21.03 0.87 2.11
CA PRO A 47 -22.06 0.53 1.13
C PRO A 47 -22.93 -0.66 1.59
N ARG A 48 -24.23 -0.66 1.24
CA ARG A 48 -25.24 -1.65 1.70
C ARG A 48 -24.83 -3.12 1.53
N SER A 49 -23.97 -3.44 0.56
CA SER A 49 -23.44 -4.79 0.33
C SER A 49 -22.51 -5.27 1.46
N ALA A 50 -21.76 -4.38 2.10
CA ALA A 50 -20.91 -4.72 3.23
C ALA A 50 -21.73 -4.94 4.52
N GLN A 51 -22.92 -4.33 4.64
CA GLN A 51 -23.79 -4.51 5.80
C GLN A 51 -24.45 -5.89 5.83
N MET A 52 -24.81 -6.45 4.66
CA MET A 52 -25.40 -7.79 4.56
C MET A 52 -24.43 -8.92 4.92
N MET A 53 -23.12 -8.67 4.84
CA MET A 53 -22.07 -9.64 5.20
C MET A 53 -21.97 -9.85 6.71
N PHE A 54 -22.39 -8.87 7.52
CA PHE A 54 -22.31 -8.91 8.98
C PHE A 54 -23.66 -9.20 9.67
N ASP A 55 -24.79 -9.08 8.95
CA ASP A 55 -26.13 -9.50 9.45
C ASP A 55 -26.52 -10.92 8.98
N GLY A 56 -25.70 -11.57 8.14
CA GLY A 56 -25.99 -12.87 7.53
C GLY A 56 -25.70 -14.09 8.43
N GLY A 57 -26.21 -14.09 9.66
CA GLY A 57 -25.80 -15.10 10.63
C GLY A 57 -26.76 -15.50 11.73
N THR A 58 -28.03 -15.10 11.74
CA THR A 58 -29.09 -15.74 12.55
C THR A 58 -30.43 -15.15 12.13
N ASP A 59 -31.20 -15.89 11.33
CA ASP A 59 -32.65 -16.07 11.45
C ASP A 59 -33.19 -16.67 10.14
N GLY A 60 -33.91 -17.79 10.28
CA GLY A 60 -34.01 -18.81 9.26
C GLY A 60 -35.02 -18.58 8.13
N ALA A 61 -34.88 -19.40 7.08
CA ALA A 61 -35.96 -20.03 6.33
C ALA A 61 -35.35 -20.97 5.26
N THR A 62 -35.46 -22.28 5.52
CA THR A 62 -35.99 -23.33 4.63
C THR A 62 -35.92 -23.10 3.10
N GLY A 63 -35.18 -23.96 2.40
CA GLY A 63 -35.24 -24.03 0.94
C GLY A 63 -34.40 -25.14 0.29
N SER A 64 -34.79 -26.38 0.51
CA SER A 64 -34.72 -27.54 -0.41
C SER A 64 -33.38 -27.98 -1.04
N ALA A 65 -32.96 -29.17 -0.61
CA ALA A 65 -32.13 -30.10 -1.39
C ALA A 65 -32.90 -30.70 -2.59
N PRO A 66 -32.18 -31.41 -3.48
CA PRO A 66 -32.50 -32.81 -3.75
C PRO A 66 -31.26 -33.66 -3.43
N ALA A 67 -31.26 -34.56 -2.44
CA ALA A 67 -31.85 -35.90 -2.44
C ALA A 67 -31.28 -36.82 -3.54
N SER A 68 -30.07 -37.33 -3.32
CA SER A 68 -29.60 -38.59 -3.90
C SER A 68 -29.93 -39.73 -2.91
N GLY A 69 -30.98 -40.47 -3.24
CA GLY A 69 -31.42 -41.66 -2.49
C GLY A 69 -30.63 -42.90 -2.83
N GLY A 70 -30.65 -43.88 -1.92
CA GLY A 70 -30.20 -45.24 -2.17
C GLY A 70 -29.60 -45.94 -0.95
N SER A 71 -30.42 -46.19 0.07
CA SER A 71 -30.10 -47.14 1.14
C SER A 71 -30.08 -48.58 0.61
N ALA A 72 -29.12 -49.38 1.07
CA ALA A 72 -29.30 -50.82 1.22
C ALA A 72 -28.51 -51.30 2.45
N THR A 73 -29.24 -51.48 3.54
CA THR A 73 -28.85 -52.31 4.68
C THR A 73 -29.07 -53.77 4.31
N GLY A 74 -28.15 -54.66 4.69
CA GLY A 74 -28.36 -56.10 4.56
C GLY A 74 -27.15 -56.93 4.98
N THR A 75 -26.99 -57.13 6.29
CA THR A 75 -26.17 -58.23 6.83
C THR A 75 -26.86 -59.55 6.45
N GLY A 76 -26.16 -60.43 5.75
CA GLY A 76 -26.66 -61.74 5.33
C GLY A 76 -25.50 -62.67 4.96
N GLU A 77 -25.08 -63.44 5.95
CA GLU A 77 -24.15 -64.56 5.84
C GLU A 77 -24.65 -65.59 4.81
N THR A 78 -23.91 -65.78 3.70
CA THR A 78 -23.97 -67.00 2.87
C THR A 78 -22.58 -67.30 2.33
N GLY A 79 -22.19 -68.57 2.39
CA GLY A 79 -20.83 -69.04 2.27
C GLY A 79 -20.13 -68.77 0.94
N PHE A 80 -18.81 -68.74 1.01
CA PHE A 80 -17.92 -68.80 -0.15
C PHE A 80 -18.18 -70.11 -0.91
N VAL A 81 -18.81 -69.98 -2.08
CA VAL A 81 -18.85 -71.04 -3.10
C VAL A 81 -17.73 -70.71 -4.10
N PRO A 82 -16.73 -71.59 -4.31
CA PRO A 82 -15.70 -71.34 -5.32
C PRO A 82 -16.35 -71.28 -6.73
N PRO A 83 -15.82 -70.47 -7.66
CA PRO A 83 -16.33 -70.43 -9.02
C PRO A 83 -16.23 -71.82 -9.65
N PRO A 84 -17.22 -72.29 -10.43
CA PRO A 84 -16.99 -73.44 -11.30
C PRO A 84 -15.80 -73.10 -12.20
N GLU A 85 -14.89 -74.07 -12.26
CA GLU A 85 -13.66 -74.05 -13.02
C GLU A 85 -13.85 -73.38 -14.39
N ALA A 86 -12.81 -72.65 -14.76
CA ALA A 86 -12.62 -72.07 -16.07
C ALA A 86 -12.91 -73.09 -17.17
N GLY A 87 -14.17 -73.11 -17.62
CA GLY A 87 -14.56 -73.64 -18.90
C GLY A 87 -13.90 -72.77 -19.94
N ALA A 88 -12.92 -73.35 -20.62
CA ALA A 88 -12.23 -72.78 -21.75
C ALA A 88 -13.22 -72.42 -22.88
N ALA A 89 -13.82 -71.23 -22.79
CA ALA A 89 -14.24 -70.48 -23.96
C ALA A 89 -13.03 -69.63 -24.35
N ALA A 90 -12.30 -70.12 -25.34
CA ALA A 90 -11.31 -69.33 -26.05
C ALA A 90 -11.93 -67.95 -26.34
N ARG A 91 -11.28 -66.92 -25.79
CA ARG A 91 -11.64 -65.51 -25.97
C ARG A 91 -11.62 -65.19 -27.46
N SER A 92 -12.76 -65.27 -28.14
CA SER A 92 -12.95 -64.48 -29.34
C SER A 92 -13.02 -63.03 -28.86
N ILE A 93 -11.99 -62.26 -29.17
CA ILE A 93 -12.01 -60.81 -28.98
C ILE A 93 -13.14 -60.30 -29.89
N ASP A 94 -14.28 -59.94 -29.31
CA ASP A 94 -15.33 -59.25 -30.05
C ASP A 94 -14.81 -57.86 -30.42
N ASN A 95 -14.55 -57.67 -31.72
CA ASN A 95 -14.01 -56.43 -32.27
C ASN A 95 -14.87 -55.21 -31.92
N ASP A 96 -16.20 -55.40 -31.80
CA ASP A 96 -17.14 -54.35 -31.40
C ASP A 96 -16.93 -53.91 -29.94
N MET A 97 -16.67 -54.83 -29.03
CA MET A 97 -16.36 -54.49 -27.63
C MET A 97 -15.00 -53.80 -27.50
N LEU A 98 -14.01 -54.21 -28.29
CA LEU A 98 -12.71 -53.56 -28.33
C LEU A 98 -12.82 -52.12 -28.86
N ASN A 99 -13.59 -51.93 -29.92
CA ASN A 99 -13.87 -50.61 -30.49
C ASN A 99 -14.59 -49.70 -29.48
N ALA A 100 -15.64 -50.19 -28.80
CA ALA A 100 -16.33 -49.45 -27.76
C ALA A 100 -15.41 -49.03 -26.61
N ARG A 101 -14.50 -49.91 -26.17
CA ARG A 101 -13.49 -49.58 -25.15
C ARG A 101 -12.49 -48.53 -25.65
N GLN A 102 -12.05 -48.61 -26.90
CA GLN A 102 -11.14 -47.63 -27.49
C GLN A 102 -11.76 -46.24 -27.57
N VAL A 103 -13.03 -46.14 -27.98
CA VAL A 103 -13.79 -44.88 -27.98
C VAL A 103 -13.94 -44.32 -26.57
N ALA A 104 -14.23 -45.15 -25.57
CA ALA A 104 -14.32 -44.72 -24.17
C ALA A 104 -13.00 -44.19 -23.63
N ILE A 105 -11.87 -44.84 -23.94
CA ILE A 105 -10.53 -44.37 -23.54
C ILE A 105 -10.19 -43.04 -24.24
N ALA A 106 -10.51 -42.90 -25.53
CA ALA A 106 -10.29 -41.65 -26.25
C ALA A 106 -11.11 -40.49 -25.64
N ALA A 107 -12.36 -40.74 -25.24
CA ALA A 107 -13.19 -39.74 -24.56
C ALA A 107 -12.64 -39.36 -23.18
N GLN A 108 -12.13 -40.33 -22.41
CA GLN A 108 -11.46 -40.08 -21.13
C GLN A 108 -10.18 -39.25 -21.32
N LEU A 109 -9.37 -39.57 -22.33
CA LEU A 109 -8.16 -38.82 -22.65
C LEU A 109 -8.49 -37.37 -23.01
N ALA A 110 -9.46 -37.15 -23.89
CA ALA A 110 -9.91 -35.80 -24.26
C ALA A 110 -10.41 -35.00 -23.03
N THR A 111 -11.10 -35.66 -22.09
CA THR A 111 -11.54 -35.05 -20.83
C THR A 111 -10.37 -34.66 -19.92
N LEU A 112 -9.35 -35.53 -19.82
CA LEU A 112 -8.14 -35.26 -19.04
C LEU A 112 -7.29 -34.13 -19.64
N GLU A 113 -7.20 -34.06 -20.97
CA GLU A 113 -6.54 -32.98 -21.70
C GLU A 113 -7.24 -31.63 -21.43
N ALA A 114 -8.57 -31.59 -21.55
CA ALA A 114 -9.37 -30.40 -21.23
C ALA A 114 -9.21 -29.96 -19.76
N ARG A 115 -9.19 -30.92 -18.83
CA ARG A 115 -8.97 -30.64 -17.41
C ARG A 115 -7.56 -30.08 -17.14
N THR A 116 -6.55 -30.60 -17.83
CA THR A 116 -5.17 -30.12 -17.69
C THR A 116 -5.03 -28.67 -18.18
N ILE A 117 -5.64 -28.34 -19.32
CA ILE A 117 -5.67 -26.95 -19.83
C ILE A 117 -6.34 -26.01 -18.82
N THR A 118 -7.44 -26.45 -18.22
CA THR A 118 -8.16 -25.67 -17.20
C THR A 118 -7.29 -25.44 -15.96
N ILE A 119 -6.63 -26.48 -15.46
CA ILE A 119 -5.72 -26.39 -14.30
C ILE A 119 -4.53 -25.47 -14.60
N ASP A 120 -3.95 -25.53 -15.78
CA ASP A 120 -2.85 -24.65 -16.19
C ASP A 120 -3.30 -23.18 -16.24
N GLN A 121 -4.49 -22.90 -16.79
CA GLN A 121 -5.07 -21.56 -16.78
C GLN A 121 -5.34 -21.05 -15.36
N GLU A 122 -5.92 -21.88 -14.50
CA GLU A 122 -6.20 -21.54 -13.10
C GLU A 122 -4.91 -21.33 -12.31
N SER A 123 -3.89 -22.16 -12.52
CA SER A 123 -2.57 -22.04 -11.88
C SER A 123 -1.89 -20.72 -12.25
N ARG A 124 -1.94 -20.32 -13.53
CA ARG A 124 -1.41 -19.03 -13.98
C ARG A 124 -2.19 -17.85 -13.40
N ALA A 125 -3.51 -17.95 -13.33
CA ALA A 125 -4.34 -16.94 -12.68
C ALA A 125 -3.99 -16.80 -11.20
N ALA A 126 -3.86 -17.92 -10.47
CA ALA A 126 -3.46 -17.93 -9.06
C ALA A 126 -2.07 -17.33 -8.83
N ALA A 127 -1.08 -17.68 -9.67
CA ALA A 127 0.27 -17.13 -9.61
C ALA A 127 0.26 -15.61 -9.86
N SER A 128 -0.52 -15.14 -10.85
CA SER A 128 -0.66 -13.70 -11.13
C SER A 128 -1.29 -12.93 -9.97
N ASN A 129 -2.33 -13.48 -9.34
CA ASN A 129 -2.99 -12.87 -8.19
C ASN A 129 -2.06 -12.83 -6.97
N SER A 130 -1.30 -13.89 -6.73
CA SER A 130 -0.27 -13.92 -5.67
C SER A 130 0.81 -12.86 -5.91
N GLY A 131 1.28 -12.70 -7.15
CA GLY A 131 2.25 -11.66 -7.50
C GLY A 131 1.70 -10.24 -7.33
N ARG A 132 0.42 -10.01 -7.63
CA ARG A 132 -0.24 -8.71 -7.39
C ARG A 132 -0.39 -8.44 -5.89
N ALA A 133 -0.77 -9.44 -5.10
CA ALA A 133 -0.86 -9.31 -3.65
C ALA A 133 0.51 -9.00 -3.02
N GLU A 134 1.59 -9.66 -3.47
CA GLU A 134 2.96 -9.35 -3.04
C GLU A 134 3.34 -7.90 -3.38
N ALA A 135 3.05 -7.44 -4.59
CA ALA A 135 3.33 -6.08 -5.02
C ALA A 135 2.63 -5.04 -4.13
N LEU A 136 1.35 -5.26 -3.81
CA LEU A 136 0.58 -4.39 -2.91
C LEU A 136 1.15 -4.40 -1.49
N LEU A 137 1.57 -5.56 -0.96
CA LEU A 137 2.19 -5.65 0.37
C LEU A 137 3.53 -4.91 0.43
N ILE A 138 4.35 -5.02 -0.62
CA ILE A 138 5.63 -4.30 -0.70
C ILE A 138 5.37 -2.78 -0.77
N ALA A 139 4.42 -2.34 -1.61
CA ALA A 139 4.05 -0.93 -1.74
C ALA A 139 3.52 -0.36 -0.41
N PHE A 140 2.62 -1.09 0.25
CA PHE A 140 2.07 -0.71 1.55
C PHE A 140 3.16 -0.65 2.65
N ALA A 141 4.06 -1.63 2.68
CA ALA A 141 5.18 -1.64 3.62
C ALA A 141 6.11 -0.44 3.40
N ALA A 142 6.40 -0.09 2.14
CA ALA A 142 7.20 1.09 1.81
C ALA A 142 6.52 2.38 2.26
N ARG A 143 5.22 2.56 1.96
CA ARG A 143 4.44 3.73 2.39
C ARG A 143 4.44 3.85 3.91
N ARG A 144 4.17 2.76 4.63
CA ARG A 144 4.15 2.77 6.11
C ARG A 144 5.54 3.00 6.73
N ALA A 145 6.62 2.56 6.10
CA ALA A 145 7.97 2.85 6.57
C ALA A 145 8.25 4.36 6.47
N ILE A 146 8.04 4.94 5.28
CA ILE A 146 8.27 6.36 5.02
C ILE A 146 7.37 7.25 5.88
N ASP A 147 6.08 6.96 5.98
CA ASP A 147 5.13 7.77 6.76
C ASP A 147 5.46 7.76 8.26
N ARG A 148 6.10 6.71 8.76
CA ARG A 148 6.59 6.64 10.16
C ARG A 148 7.99 7.21 10.36
N GLY A 149 8.61 7.73 9.30
CA GLY A 149 9.99 8.21 9.34
C GLY A 149 11.02 7.10 9.56
N LEU A 150 10.70 5.87 9.17
CA LEU A 150 11.59 4.72 9.26
C LEU A 150 12.31 4.51 7.93
N GLY A 151 13.55 4.01 8.02
CA GLY A 151 14.23 3.50 6.83
C GLY A 151 13.54 2.27 6.25
N LEU A 152 13.75 2.02 4.96
CA LEU A 152 13.15 0.88 4.27
C LEU A 152 13.64 -0.47 4.84
N GLY A 153 14.92 -0.57 5.23
CA GLY A 153 15.47 -1.83 5.75
C GLY A 153 15.29 -2.99 4.77
N GLU A 154 14.79 -4.13 5.26
CA GLU A 154 14.66 -5.37 4.46
C GLU A 154 13.73 -5.25 3.25
N ILE A 155 12.77 -4.31 3.23
CA ILE A 155 11.86 -4.15 2.07
C ILE A 155 12.52 -3.46 0.87
N GLU A 156 13.68 -2.82 1.05
CA GLU A 156 14.39 -2.15 -0.05
C GLU A 156 14.77 -3.14 -1.17
N GLY A 157 15.19 -4.35 -0.81
CA GLY A 157 15.53 -5.41 -1.77
C GLY A 157 14.34 -5.85 -2.62
N PRO A 158 13.24 -6.33 -2.01
CA PRO A 158 11.99 -6.67 -2.69
C PRO A 158 11.42 -5.52 -3.53
N LEU A 159 11.38 -4.29 -2.99
CA LEU A 159 10.91 -3.09 -3.71
C LEU A 159 11.70 -2.88 -5.01
N LYS A 160 13.03 -2.99 -4.93
CA LYS A 160 13.90 -2.86 -6.10
C LYS A 160 13.68 -3.96 -7.12
N ARG A 161 13.58 -5.22 -6.69
CA ARG A 161 13.37 -6.34 -7.62
C ARG A 161 12.02 -6.24 -8.32
N ARG A 162 10.99 -5.80 -7.62
CA ARG A 162 9.62 -5.76 -8.15
C ARG A 162 9.38 -4.58 -9.09
N PHE A 163 9.80 -3.38 -8.70
CA PHE A 163 9.36 -2.15 -9.37
C PHE A 163 10.46 -1.46 -10.20
N ARG A 164 11.73 -1.89 -10.18
CA ARG A 164 12.79 -1.18 -10.93
C ARG A 164 12.64 -1.26 -12.45
N THR A 165 12.04 -2.31 -12.99
CA THR A 165 11.85 -2.47 -14.44
C THR A 165 10.86 -1.46 -14.99
N THR A 166 9.76 -1.23 -14.28
CA THR A 166 8.65 -0.38 -14.73
C THR A 166 8.71 1.04 -14.13
N GLN A 167 9.21 1.18 -12.91
CA GLN A 167 9.17 2.41 -12.11
C GLN A 167 10.56 2.79 -11.53
N ALA A 168 11.61 2.71 -12.33
CA ALA A 168 12.99 2.95 -11.88
C ALA A 168 13.19 4.28 -11.13
N ARG A 169 12.60 5.36 -11.65
CA ARG A 169 12.70 6.70 -11.03
C ARG A 169 11.99 6.75 -9.68
N ALA A 170 10.76 6.24 -9.59
CA ALA A 170 10.00 6.26 -8.35
C ALA A 170 10.71 5.44 -7.26
N VAL A 171 11.24 4.27 -7.61
CA VAL A 171 12.03 3.45 -6.67
C VAL A 171 13.27 4.20 -6.18
N ALA A 172 13.98 4.92 -7.06
CA ALA A 172 15.15 5.70 -6.66
C ALA A 172 14.80 6.79 -5.65
N VAL A 173 13.68 7.51 -5.86
CA VAL A 173 13.17 8.53 -4.94
C VAL A 173 12.82 7.92 -3.59
N VAL A 174 12.05 6.82 -3.56
CA VAL A 174 11.63 6.16 -2.31
C VAL A 174 12.84 5.60 -1.54
N VAL A 175 13.83 5.05 -2.22
CA VAL A 175 15.08 4.60 -1.59
C VAL A 175 15.88 5.77 -1.03
N ALA A 176 15.96 6.89 -1.74
CA ALA A 176 16.60 8.10 -1.22
C ALA A 176 15.85 8.64 0.01
N ALA A 177 14.52 8.66 -0.02
CA ALA A 177 13.69 9.05 1.10
C ALA A 177 13.87 8.13 2.31
N GLY A 178 14.03 6.82 2.09
CA GLY A 178 14.32 5.85 3.15
C GLY A 178 15.65 6.07 3.87
N ARG A 179 16.62 6.74 3.23
CA ARG A 179 17.92 7.08 3.86
C ARG A 179 17.87 8.34 4.70
N ALA A 180 16.96 9.25 4.37
CA ALA A 180 16.79 10.52 5.05
C ALA A 180 15.29 10.86 5.07
N PRO A 181 14.50 10.18 5.91
CA PRO A 181 13.07 10.40 5.94
C PRO A 181 12.76 11.82 6.38
N VAL A 182 11.80 12.46 5.69
CA VAL A 182 11.24 13.75 6.08
C VAL A 182 9.78 13.50 6.39
N THR A 183 9.36 13.77 7.62
CA THR A 183 7.95 13.59 8.02
C THR A 183 7.19 14.92 7.95
N LEU A 184 5.85 14.81 7.92
CA LEU A 184 4.99 15.99 7.99
C LEU A 184 5.20 16.75 9.30
N GLU A 185 5.50 16.05 10.39
CA GLU A 185 5.76 16.66 11.68
C GLU A 185 7.09 17.43 11.69
N ASP A 186 8.14 16.89 11.06
CA ASP A 186 9.41 17.60 10.89
C ASP A 186 9.21 18.90 10.11
N LEU A 187 8.36 18.88 9.07
CA LEU A 187 8.01 20.08 8.29
C LEU A 187 7.25 21.11 9.11
N ARG A 188 6.35 20.69 10.01
CA ARG A 188 5.63 21.59 10.93
C ARG A 188 6.57 22.22 11.94
N LEU A 189 7.41 21.41 12.60
CA LEU A 189 8.34 21.85 13.63
C LEU A 189 9.40 22.81 13.06
N SER A 190 9.94 22.49 11.89
CA SER A 190 10.91 23.35 11.20
C SER A 190 10.27 24.64 10.70
N LEU A 191 9.01 24.63 10.25
CA LEU A 191 8.28 25.86 9.91
C LEU A 191 8.11 26.76 11.14
N ASP A 192 7.72 26.19 12.28
CA ASP A 192 7.47 26.95 13.50
C ASP A 192 8.76 27.59 14.04
N THR A 193 9.87 26.87 13.96
CA THR A 193 11.20 27.38 14.29
C THR A 193 11.58 28.58 13.41
N MET A 194 11.22 28.56 12.12
CA MET A 194 11.53 29.63 11.15
C MET A 194 10.45 30.72 11.08
N ALA A 195 9.35 30.62 11.84
CA ALA A 195 8.22 31.54 11.78
C ALA A 195 8.60 33.03 11.97
N PRO A 196 9.48 33.41 12.91
CA PRO A 196 9.90 34.80 13.09
C PRO A 196 10.66 35.34 11.87
N GLU A 197 11.49 34.50 11.24
CA GLU A 197 12.28 34.88 10.07
C GLU A 197 11.44 35.01 8.79
N LEU A 198 10.42 34.16 8.67
CA LEU A 198 9.45 34.16 7.57
C LEU A 198 8.57 35.41 7.54
N THR A 199 8.28 35.97 8.72
CA THR A 199 7.39 37.13 8.91
C THR A 199 8.14 38.46 8.98
N SER A 200 9.40 38.45 9.44
CA SER A 200 10.24 39.66 9.50
C SER A 200 10.80 40.12 8.15
N GLY A 201 10.77 39.27 7.13
CA GLY A 201 11.28 39.60 5.80
C GLY A 201 12.77 39.95 5.79
N VAL A 202 13.33 40.12 4.59
CA VAL A 202 14.60 40.85 4.48
C VAL A 202 14.20 42.32 4.41
N ALA A 203 14.33 43.04 5.52
CA ALA A 203 14.43 44.50 5.46
C ALA A 203 15.76 44.82 4.74
N VAL A 204 15.77 44.68 3.42
CA VAL A 204 16.92 44.96 2.56
C VAL A 204 17.13 46.47 2.62
N ASP A 205 18.00 46.94 3.52
CA ASP A 205 18.76 48.21 3.52
C ASP A 205 18.04 49.56 3.30
N GLY A 206 16.78 49.56 2.89
CA GLY A 206 16.04 50.70 2.38
C GLY A 206 15.08 51.27 3.41
N TRP A 207 14.54 50.47 4.34
CA TRP A 207 13.58 50.99 5.32
C TRP A 207 14.28 51.84 6.39
N VAL A 208 15.43 51.39 6.91
CA VAL A 208 16.21 52.18 7.90
C VAL A 208 16.75 53.47 7.28
N THR A 209 17.17 53.44 6.02
CA THR A 209 17.66 54.63 5.29
C THR A 209 16.52 55.56 4.85
N SER A 210 15.36 55.04 4.48
CA SER A 210 14.14 55.84 4.22
C SER A 210 13.63 56.49 5.50
N PHE A 211 13.67 55.75 6.61
CA PHE A 211 13.25 56.22 7.93
C PHE A 211 14.20 57.30 8.48
N GLN A 212 15.52 57.18 8.29
CA GLN A 212 16.48 58.26 8.60
C GLN A 212 16.23 59.52 7.75
N ARG A 213 15.80 59.35 6.49
CA ARG A 213 15.54 60.46 5.59
C ARG A 213 14.20 61.17 5.86
N GLU A 214 13.23 60.46 6.43
CA GLU A 214 11.96 61.01 6.92
C GLU A 214 12.01 61.52 8.37
N LEU A 215 12.91 60.99 9.22
CA LEU A 215 13.21 61.52 10.57
C LEU A 215 13.85 62.91 10.55
N ALA A 216 14.51 63.29 9.45
CA ALA A 216 14.89 64.68 9.20
C ALA A 216 13.68 65.59 8.92
N GLY A 217 12.49 65.01 8.70
CA GLY A 217 11.27 65.68 8.30
C GLY A 217 10.22 65.82 9.38
N LEU A 218 9.88 64.78 10.17
CA LEU A 218 8.78 64.92 11.14
C LEU A 218 8.76 63.83 12.23
N ILE A 219 8.81 64.28 13.48
CA ILE A 219 8.66 63.46 14.69
C ILE A 219 7.19 62.99 14.80
N VAL A 220 6.93 61.71 14.52
CA VAL A 220 5.83 60.92 15.12
C VAL A 220 6.34 59.51 15.36
N ILE A 221 6.65 59.23 16.62
CA ILE A 221 7.05 57.90 17.10
C ILE A 221 5.79 57.03 17.19
N ARG A 222 5.56 56.19 16.18
CA ARG A 222 4.82 54.93 16.32
C ARG A 222 5.87 53.82 16.35
N HIS A 223 5.85 52.99 17.39
CA HIS A 223 6.80 51.89 17.56
C HIS A 223 6.42 50.75 16.59
N GLU A 224 6.99 50.75 15.38
CA GLU A 224 6.76 49.78 14.32
C GLU A 224 7.82 48.66 14.36
N GLY A 225 7.68 47.76 15.34
CA GLY A 225 8.46 46.52 15.43
C GLY A 225 7.63 45.26 15.18
N THR A 226 6.38 45.40 14.72
CA THR A 226 5.44 44.28 14.58
C THR A 226 5.34 43.84 13.12
N ALA A 227 5.48 42.54 12.86
CA ALA A 227 5.39 41.97 11.52
C ALA A 227 4.08 42.38 10.82
N SER A 228 4.13 42.56 9.49
CA SER A 228 2.94 42.93 8.69
C SER A 228 1.78 41.93 8.96
N PRO A 229 0.56 42.41 9.28
CA PRO A 229 -0.59 41.54 9.55
C PRO A 229 -0.83 40.49 8.45
N ARG A 230 -0.60 40.89 7.19
CA ARG A 230 -0.75 40.03 6.01
C ARG A 230 0.26 38.88 5.96
N ALA A 231 1.48 39.05 6.49
CA ALA A 231 2.48 37.99 6.54
C ALA A 231 2.14 36.96 7.63
N THR A 232 1.68 37.44 8.79
CA THR A 232 1.20 36.59 9.89
C THR A 232 -0.01 35.75 9.45
N ASP A 233 -0.98 36.35 8.76
CA ASP A 233 -2.16 35.65 8.24
C ASP A 233 -1.80 34.56 7.21
N ARG A 234 -0.82 34.83 6.34
CA ARG A 234 -0.30 33.81 5.40
C ARG A 234 0.36 32.66 6.14
N LEU A 235 1.17 32.95 7.15
CA LEU A 235 1.82 31.90 7.92
C LEU A 235 0.79 31.02 8.65
N ALA A 236 -0.28 31.61 9.20
CA ALA A 236 -1.39 30.85 9.77
C ALA A 236 -2.07 29.95 8.72
N ARG A 237 -2.25 30.44 7.49
CA ARG A 237 -2.76 29.64 6.36
C ARG A 237 -1.83 28.49 6.00
N VAL A 238 -0.52 28.71 5.97
CA VAL A 238 0.48 27.66 5.72
C VAL A 238 0.36 26.56 6.77
N ARG A 239 0.29 26.92 8.07
CA ARG A 239 0.10 25.95 9.16
C ARG A 239 -1.16 25.10 8.95
N HIS A 240 -2.28 25.74 8.64
CA HIS A 240 -3.53 25.03 8.35
C HIS A 240 -3.43 24.08 7.14
N LEU A 241 -2.69 24.46 6.09
CA LEU A 241 -2.44 23.59 4.95
C LEU A 241 -1.60 22.37 5.33
N LEU A 242 -0.56 22.55 6.16
CA LEU A 242 0.24 21.44 6.68
C LEU A 242 -0.57 20.52 7.61
N ASP A 243 -1.47 21.07 8.42
CA ASP A 243 -2.39 20.30 9.26
C ASP A 243 -3.33 19.44 8.41
N ALA A 244 -3.77 19.97 7.27
CA ALA A 244 -4.54 19.24 6.27
C ALA A 244 -3.70 18.29 5.38
N GLY A 245 -2.38 18.19 5.60
CA GLY A 245 -1.47 17.36 4.79
C GLY A 245 -1.17 17.90 3.39
N LYS A 246 -1.60 19.13 3.07
CA LYS A 246 -1.45 19.77 1.75
C LYS A 246 -0.10 20.47 1.62
N VAL A 247 0.98 19.68 1.63
CA VAL A 247 2.36 20.19 1.64
C VAL A 247 2.72 20.96 0.36
N ASP A 248 2.24 20.54 -0.80
CA ASP A 248 2.49 21.24 -2.06
C ASP A 248 1.89 22.66 -2.07
N ALA A 249 0.66 22.81 -1.60
CA ALA A 249 0.02 24.11 -1.43
C ALA A 249 0.72 24.97 -0.37
N ALA A 250 1.15 24.36 0.73
CA ALA A 250 1.91 25.04 1.77
C ALA A 250 3.26 25.56 1.24
N LEU A 251 3.96 24.76 0.43
CA LEU A 251 5.22 25.13 -0.22
C LEU A 251 5.04 26.35 -1.15
N ALA A 252 4.00 26.34 -1.97
CA ALA A 252 3.67 27.47 -2.84
C ALA A 252 3.37 28.76 -2.05
N GLU A 253 2.70 28.66 -0.90
CA GLU A 253 2.37 29.82 -0.08
C GLU A 253 3.59 30.35 0.72
N VAL A 254 4.47 29.46 1.20
CA VAL A 254 5.74 29.88 1.83
C VAL A 254 6.65 30.59 0.82
N GLY A 255 6.68 30.15 -0.44
CA GLY A 255 7.40 30.84 -1.51
C GLY A 255 6.93 32.28 -1.77
N ARG A 256 5.72 32.64 -1.31
CA ARG A 256 5.14 33.99 -1.41
C ARG A 256 5.36 34.85 -0.16
N LEU A 257 5.95 34.30 0.90
CA LEU A 257 6.27 35.04 2.11
C LEU A 257 7.49 35.95 1.88
N PRO A 258 7.55 37.13 2.54
CA PRO A 258 8.68 38.05 2.38
C PRO A 258 10.02 37.43 2.86
N GLY A 259 9.97 36.48 3.79
CA GLY A 259 11.13 35.73 4.28
C GLY A 259 11.43 34.43 3.51
N ALA A 260 10.82 34.17 2.35
CA ALA A 260 10.97 32.90 1.62
C ALA A 260 12.44 32.50 1.38
N GLN A 261 13.33 33.48 1.19
CA GLN A 261 14.76 33.22 0.97
C GLN A 261 15.48 32.63 2.19
N LYS A 262 14.98 32.87 3.40
CA LYS A 262 15.49 32.26 4.63
C LYS A 262 14.98 30.83 4.82
N ALA A 263 13.87 30.48 4.17
CA ALA A 263 13.23 29.16 4.26
C ALA A 263 13.62 28.18 3.14
N LYS A 264 14.73 28.41 2.42
CA LYS A 264 15.18 27.53 1.32
C LYS A 264 15.36 26.07 1.75
N THR A 265 15.92 25.84 2.94
CA THR A 265 16.12 24.50 3.49
C THR A 265 14.78 23.81 3.74
N TRP A 266 13.83 24.53 4.33
CA TRP A 266 12.46 24.03 4.54
C TRP A 266 11.76 23.71 3.21
N MET A 267 11.85 24.63 2.23
CA MET A 267 11.24 24.41 0.91
C MET A 267 11.85 23.20 0.19
N THR A 268 13.15 22.97 0.32
CA THR A 268 13.83 21.80 -0.23
C THR A 268 13.34 20.51 0.44
N ALA A 269 13.20 20.50 1.76
CA ALA A 269 12.68 19.36 2.51
C ALA A 269 11.21 19.06 2.16
N ALA A 270 10.37 20.09 2.05
CA ALA A 270 8.98 19.97 1.66
C ALA A 270 8.84 19.47 0.20
N GLY A 271 9.68 19.95 -0.72
CA GLY A 271 9.72 19.47 -2.10
C GLY A 271 10.08 17.98 -2.18
N ARG A 272 11.09 17.54 -1.41
CA ARG A 272 11.45 16.12 -1.30
C ARG A 272 10.30 15.27 -0.74
N TYR A 273 9.57 15.78 0.25
CA TYR A 273 8.41 15.09 0.80
C TYR A 273 7.34 14.88 -0.27
N VAL A 274 7.00 15.92 -1.04
CA VAL A 274 6.01 15.85 -2.13
C VAL A 274 6.47 14.88 -3.22
N GLU A 275 7.74 14.95 -3.65
CA GLU A 275 8.29 14.02 -4.64
C GLU A 275 8.24 12.57 -4.16
N THR A 276 8.49 12.34 -2.87
CA THR A 276 8.40 11.01 -2.25
C THR A 276 6.97 10.47 -2.26
N GLN A 277 5.98 11.29 -1.90
CA GLN A 277 4.56 10.88 -1.92
C GLN A 277 4.11 10.57 -3.36
N ALA A 278 4.46 11.41 -4.33
CA ALA A 278 4.17 11.14 -5.74
C ALA A 278 4.82 9.85 -6.25
N ALA A 279 6.06 9.56 -5.81
CA ALA A 279 6.75 8.32 -6.15
C ALA A 279 6.07 7.09 -5.52
N LEU A 280 5.60 7.20 -4.27
CA LEU A 280 4.83 6.14 -3.61
C LEU A 280 3.51 5.86 -4.34
N ASP A 281 2.77 6.91 -4.72
CA ASP A 281 1.52 6.78 -5.47
C ASP A 281 1.74 6.15 -6.86
N ALA A 282 2.87 6.44 -7.52
CA ALA A 282 3.25 5.79 -8.78
C ALA A 282 3.54 4.28 -8.62
N ILE A 283 4.20 3.89 -7.52
CA ILE A 283 4.45 2.48 -7.19
C ILE A 283 3.14 1.76 -6.83
N GLU A 284 2.26 2.40 -6.08
CA GLU A 284 0.93 1.87 -5.73
C GLU A 284 0.06 1.67 -6.98
N THR A 285 0.07 2.64 -7.90
CA THR A 285 -0.63 2.55 -9.18
C THR A 285 -0.11 1.37 -10.00
N GLU A 286 1.22 1.20 -10.09
CA GLU A 286 1.80 0.03 -10.73
C GLU A 286 1.31 -1.24 -10.05
N ALA A 287 1.39 -1.33 -8.72
CA ALA A 287 1.01 -2.53 -7.99
C ALA A 287 -0.46 -2.94 -8.24
N ILE A 288 -1.36 -1.96 -8.42
CA ILE A 288 -2.77 -2.21 -8.76
C ILE A 288 -2.92 -2.67 -10.21
N VAL A 289 -2.31 -1.96 -11.17
CA VAL A 289 -2.37 -2.30 -12.61
C VAL A 289 -1.72 -3.66 -12.87
N GLY A 290 -0.66 -3.96 -12.12
CA GLY A 290 0.20 -5.13 -12.25
C GLY A 290 1.11 -5.03 -13.48
N GLN A 291 2.29 -5.64 -13.38
CA GLN A 291 3.12 -5.94 -14.54
C GLN A 291 2.25 -6.70 -15.55
N HIS A 292 2.13 -6.18 -16.78
CA HIS A 292 1.74 -7.03 -17.91
C HIS A 292 2.72 -8.21 -17.89
N PRO A 293 2.26 -9.48 -17.84
CA PRO A 293 3.17 -10.55 -18.19
C PRO A 293 3.60 -10.21 -19.60
N ASP A 294 4.88 -9.87 -19.76
CA ASP A 294 5.44 -9.61 -21.06
C ASP A 294 5.03 -10.78 -21.96
N MET A 295 4.24 -10.44 -22.98
CA MET A 295 4.24 -11.14 -24.24
C MET A 295 5.65 -11.02 -24.83
N THR A 296 6.64 -11.61 -24.17
CA THR A 296 7.93 -12.00 -24.74
C THR A 296 8.12 -13.49 -24.47
N GLY A 297 7.05 -14.25 -24.69
CA GLY A 297 7.18 -15.50 -25.44
C GLY A 297 7.25 -15.17 -26.92
N THR A 298 8.35 -14.60 -27.40
CA THR A 298 8.84 -14.99 -28.73
C THR A 298 9.91 -16.02 -28.44
N PRO A 299 9.70 -17.32 -28.73
CA PRO A 299 10.81 -18.25 -28.79
C PRO A 299 11.81 -17.63 -29.77
N ALA A 300 13.05 -17.42 -29.33
CA ALA A 300 14.12 -17.08 -30.25
C ALA A 300 14.16 -18.18 -31.32
N GLN A 301 13.60 -17.89 -32.48
CA GLN A 301 13.74 -18.73 -33.65
C GLN A 301 15.24 -18.72 -33.95
N PRO A 302 15.91 -19.89 -34.01
CA PRO A 302 17.33 -19.93 -34.33
C PRO A 302 17.50 -19.32 -35.72
N THR A 303 18.05 -18.11 -35.78
CA THR A 303 18.57 -17.56 -37.03
C THR A 303 19.68 -18.49 -37.47
N ALA A 304 19.41 -19.27 -38.52
CA ALA A 304 20.43 -20.03 -39.22
C ALA A 304 21.58 -19.08 -39.60
N PRO A 305 22.85 -19.46 -39.39
CA PRO A 305 23.97 -18.66 -39.85
C PRO A 305 23.92 -18.53 -41.36
N GLY A 306 24.07 -17.28 -41.81
CA GLY A 306 23.96 -16.87 -43.20
C GLY A 306 24.86 -17.66 -44.13
N GLN A 307 24.31 -17.96 -45.30
CA GLN A 307 25.06 -18.26 -46.49
C GLN A 307 25.89 -17.02 -46.83
N THR A 308 27.19 -17.05 -46.50
CA THR A 308 28.16 -16.14 -47.10
C THR A 308 28.29 -16.51 -48.57
N GLY A 309 27.58 -15.76 -49.42
CA GLY A 309 27.87 -15.70 -50.84
C GLY A 309 29.26 -15.09 -51.03
N THR A 310 30.24 -15.92 -51.38
CA THR A 310 31.45 -15.45 -52.03
C THR A 310 31.15 -15.33 -53.53
N GLU A 311 30.52 -14.22 -53.91
CA GLU A 311 30.52 -13.78 -55.31
C GLU A 311 31.86 -13.09 -55.56
N THR A 312 32.87 -13.89 -55.94
CA THR A 312 34.11 -13.37 -56.51
C THR A 312 33.81 -12.83 -57.90
N ARG A 313 33.61 -11.52 -58.00
CA ARG A 313 33.63 -10.79 -59.26
C ARG A 313 34.67 -9.67 -59.19
N ALA A 314 35.89 -10.00 -59.62
CA ALA A 314 36.91 -9.02 -59.98
C ALA A 314 37.35 -9.27 -61.42
N THR A 315 37.26 -8.20 -62.19
CA THR A 315 37.30 -8.07 -63.64
C THR A 315 38.74 -7.88 -64.15
N ALA A 316 39.14 -8.56 -65.23
CA ALA A 316 40.12 -8.11 -66.25
C ALA A 316 40.35 -9.27 -67.26
N VAL A 317 39.79 -9.26 -68.48
CA VAL A 317 40.34 -8.66 -69.71
C VAL A 317 41.78 -9.10 -70.02
N LEU A 318 41.93 -10.05 -70.95
CA LEU A 318 42.77 -9.90 -72.17
C LEU A 318 42.49 -11.02 -73.21
N THR A 319 42.15 -10.58 -74.41
CA THR A 319 42.00 -11.25 -75.74
C THR A 319 43.36 -11.74 -76.28
N PRO A 320 43.48 -12.42 -77.45
CA PRO A 320 42.48 -13.01 -78.36
C PRO A 320 42.43 -14.53 -78.43
#